data_AF-A0A1J1I0T2-F1
#
_entry.id   AF-A0A1J1I0T2-F1
#
_cell.length_a   1.000
_cell.length_b   1.000
_cell.length_c   1.000
_cell.angle_alpha   90.00
_cell.angle_beta   90.00
_cell.angle_gamma   90.00
#
_symmetry.space_group_name_H-M   'P 1'
#
loop_
_entity.id
_entity.type
_entity.pdbx_description
1 polymer ?
#
loop_
_entity_poly.entity_id
_entity_poly.type
_entity_poly.pdbx_seq_one_letter_code
_entity_poly.pdbx_strand_id
1 'polypeptide(L)'
;MHLRHKLPWDDLVFCLRIDPSTINLPIGECGRIHMIDKATKIKVKNRNYISNEDICTAQDCKKVESYKSFSKNKVSHPIITTSGFRTPRNEDVERKLKYFNEKFYEAILEFVETEEKKYSEENIRNFRPRESFQGIPTDCEESDWNYLKNSFYNNNNDFMVFYLYSNYRIDHLLWLEQKGELNISEALSKTYGGQAVGNGYNFLVIYHLLPFYLLTNAIIACGYESDYKKWGRLDPDCHFLQRLMYDCDFLTFIPSLRPFLHKDVFIKDATKTNELLKIIFRNIYLFVFLKRKFCSYDDEAFRNDFKASRWFSFK
;
A
#
# COMPACT_ATOMS: atom_id res chain seq x y z
N MET A 1 5.82 -16.18 1.24
CA MET A 1 5.14 -15.34 2.24
C MET A 1 6.17 -14.69 3.15
N HIS A 2 6.14 -13.37 3.29
CA HIS A 2 7.10 -12.61 4.09
C HIS A 2 6.73 -12.69 5.58
N LEU A 3 7.72 -12.79 6.48
CA LEU A 3 7.52 -12.84 7.95
C LEU A 3 6.52 -13.90 8.46
N ARG A 4 6.42 -15.05 7.78
CA ARG A 4 5.55 -16.18 8.19
C ARG A 4 5.76 -16.64 9.64
N HIS A 5 6.97 -16.50 10.16
CA HIS A 5 7.35 -16.92 11.50
C HIS A 5 6.96 -15.89 12.59
N LYS A 6 6.55 -14.67 12.22
CA LYS A 6 6.18 -13.59 13.16
C LYS A 6 4.72 -13.18 13.07
N LEU A 7 4.10 -13.34 11.89
CA LEU A 7 2.77 -12.79 11.62
C LEU A 7 1.75 -13.92 11.38
N PRO A 8 0.56 -13.85 12.01
CA PRO A 8 -0.48 -14.85 11.85
C PRO A 8 -1.26 -14.60 10.57
N TRP A 9 -0.64 -14.81 9.41
CA TRP A 9 -1.24 -14.50 8.11
C TRP A 9 -2.56 -15.22 7.81
N ASP A 10 -2.78 -16.38 8.44
CA ASP A 10 -4.05 -17.13 8.34
C ASP A 10 -5.23 -16.34 8.92
N ASP A 11 -4.96 -15.44 9.87
CA ASP A 11 -5.94 -14.51 10.42
C ASP A 11 -6.34 -13.41 9.44
N LEU A 12 -5.72 -13.30 8.26
CA LEU A 12 -6.15 -12.39 7.19
C LEU A 12 -6.91 -13.10 6.06
N VAL A 13 -7.10 -14.42 6.11
CA VAL A 13 -7.77 -15.19 5.04
C VAL A 13 -9.18 -14.68 4.76
N PHE A 14 -9.92 -14.26 5.79
CA PHE A 14 -11.27 -13.71 5.61
C PHE A 14 -11.27 -12.35 4.90
N CYS A 15 -10.17 -11.60 4.93
CA CYS A 15 -10.05 -10.32 4.25
C CYS A 15 -10.09 -10.46 2.72
N LEU A 16 -9.71 -11.64 2.21
CA LEU A 16 -9.74 -11.99 0.79
C LEU A 16 -11.05 -12.62 0.34
N ARG A 17 -11.91 -13.04 1.27
CA ARG A 17 -13.19 -13.64 0.94
C ARG A 17 -14.13 -12.57 0.37
N ILE A 18 -14.19 -12.50 -0.95
CA ILE A 18 -15.35 -11.97 -1.64
C ILE A 18 -16.50 -12.96 -1.38
N ASP A 19 -17.68 -12.48 -1.00
CA ASP A 19 -18.87 -13.34 -0.90
C ASP A 19 -18.99 -14.11 -2.23
N PRO A 20 -19.09 -15.45 -2.23
CA PRO A 20 -19.19 -16.26 -3.46
C PRO A 20 -20.34 -15.83 -4.38
N SER A 21 -21.35 -15.15 -3.82
CA SER A 21 -22.48 -14.58 -4.56
C SER A 21 -22.19 -13.19 -5.17
N THR A 22 -21.00 -12.62 -4.97
CA THR A 22 -20.63 -11.32 -5.54
C THR A 22 -20.36 -11.45 -7.04
N ILE A 23 -20.86 -10.51 -7.82
CA ILE A 23 -20.57 -10.40 -9.26
C ILE A 23 -20.23 -8.97 -9.65
N ASN A 24 -19.31 -8.83 -10.60
CA ASN A 24 -19.01 -7.55 -11.24
C ASN A 24 -19.91 -7.40 -12.49
N LEU A 25 -20.59 -6.26 -12.59
CA LEU A 25 -21.47 -5.93 -13.71
C LEU A 25 -21.05 -4.59 -14.33
N PRO A 26 -21.14 -4.46 -15.67
CA PRO A 26 -20.80 -3.23 -16.37
C PRO A 26 -21.79 -2.11 -15.99
N ILE A 27 -21.26 -0.94 -15.67
CA ILE A 27 -22.03 0.27 -15.40
C ILE A 27 -21.67 1.39 -16.38
N GLY A 28 -22.65 2.20 -16.77
CA GLY A 28 -22.41 3.40 -17.57
C GLY A 28 -22.23 4.65 -16.71
N GLU A 29 -22.13 5.79 -17.38
CA GLU A 29 -22.07 7.15 -16.78
C GLU A 29 -23.23 7.41 -15.81
N CYS A 30 -24.37 6.76 -16.02
CA CYS A 30 -25.53 6.85 -15.13
C CYS A 30 -25.35 6.10 -13.79
N GLY A 31 -24.25 5.37 -13.59
CA GLY A 31 -23.97 4.58 -12.41
C GLY A 31 -24.80 3.30 -12.26
N ARG A 32 -25.59 2.95 -13.29
CA ARG A 32 -26.47 1.77 -13.34
C ARG A 32 -25.95 0.70 -14.29
N ILE A 33 -26.41 -0.54 -14.11
CA ILE A 33 -26.01 -1.72 -14.87
C ILE A 33 -26.46 -1.60 -16.33
N HIS A 34 -25.52 -1.75 -17.26
CA HIS A 34 -25.80 -1.77 -18.70
C HIS A 34 -25.88 -3.20 -19.23
N MET A 35 -27.03 -3.58 -19.78
CA MET A 35 -27.28 -4.93 -20.30
C MET A 35 -26.73 -5.11 -21.73
N ILE A 36 -25.42 -4.90 -21.88
CA ILE A 36 -24.69 -4.85 -23.16
C ILE A 36 -24.71 -6.16 -23.94
N ASP A 37 -24.71 -7.29 -23.25
CA ASP A 37 -24.62 -8.62 -23.87
C ASP A 37 -25.58 -9.62 -23.22
N LYS A 38 -25.75 -10.77 -23.89
CA LYS A 38 -26.62 -11.86 -23.41
C LYS A 38 -26.12 -12.44 -22.08
N ALA A 39 -24.80 -12.46 -21.85
CA ALA A 39 -24.20 -13.01 -20.64
C ALA A 39 -24.58 -12.18 -19.41
N THR A 40 -24.52 -10.87 -19.52
CA THR A 40 -24.89 -9.89 -18.49
C THR A 40 -26.38 -9.97 -18.20
N LYS A 41 -27.23 -10.07 -19.24
CA LYS A 41 -28.67 -10.31 -19.09
C LYS A 41 -28.97 -11.55 -18.26
N ILE A 42 -28.29 -12.66 -18.56
CA ILE A 42 -28.44 -13.92 -17.80
C ILE A 42 -27.96 -13.76 -16.35
N LYS A 43 -26.79 -13.11 -16.16
CA LYS A 43 -26.24 -12.87 -14.82
C LYS A 43 -27.21 -12.07 -13.95
N VAL A 44 -27.80 -10.99 -14.48
CA VAL A 44 -28.76 -10.14 -13.76
C VAL A 44 -30.06 -10.89 -13.48
N LYS A 45 -30.64 -11.56 -14.50
CA LYS A 45 -31.94 -12.24 -14.38
C LYS A 45 -31.97 -13.31 -13.28
N ASN A 46 -30.86 -14.03 -13.07
CA ASN A 46 -30.79 -15.13 -12.10
C ASN A 46 -30.50 -14.67 -10.66
N ARG A 47 -30.56 -13.36 -10.36
CA ARG A 47 -30.12 -12.79 -9.08
C ARG A 47 -31.16 -11.87 -8.47
N ASN A 48 -31.82 -12.38 -7.44
CA ASN A 48 -32.98 -11.77 -6.76
C ASN A 48 -32.63 -10.49 -5.96
N TYR A 49 -31.34 -10.20 -5.80
CA TYR A 49 -30.83 -9.07 -5.01
C TYR A 49 -30.43 -7.86 -5.87
N ILE A 50 -30.57 -7.95 -7.19
CA ILE A 50 -30.39 -6.82 -8.10
C ILE A 50 -31.78 -6.24 -8.36
N SER A 51 -31.97 -4.97 -8.03
CA SER A 51 -33.24 -4.29 -8.24
C SER A 51 -33.35 -3.74 -9.67
N ASN A 52 -34.57 -3.46 -10.12
CA ASN A 52 -34.77 -2.79 -11.41
C ASN A 52 -34.19 -1.36 -11.42
N GLU A 53 -34.03 -0.74 -10.25
CA GLU A 53 -33.43 0.60 -10.09
C GLU A 53 -31.93 0.58 -10.35
N ASP A 54 -31.28 -0.56 -10.10
CA ASP A 54 -29.86 -0.78 -10.42
C ASP A 54 -29.62 -0.93 -11.92
N ILE A 55 -30.66 -1.14 -12.74
CA ILE A 55 -30.56 -1.41 -14.18
C ILE A 55 -30.81 -0.13 -14.98
N CYS A 56 -29.92 0.15 -15.93
CA CYS A 56 -30.11 1.25 -16.86
C CYS A 56 -31.22 0.93 -17.86
N THR A 57 -32.21 1.82 -17.97
CA THR A 57 -33.32 1.73 -18.92
C THR A 57 -33.21 2.75 -20.06
N ALA A 58 -32.25 3.66 -19.97
CA ALA A 58 -32.04 4.74 -20.93
C ALA A 58 -31.42 4.18 -22.23
N GLN A 59 -32.10 4.35 -23.37
CA GLN A 59 -31.66 3.78 -24.65
C GLN A 59 -30.41 4.46 -25.23
N ASP A 60 -30.17 5.71 -24.82
CA ASP A 60 -29.04 6.56 -25.21
C ASP A 60 -27.81 6.34 -24.32
N CYS A 61 -27.97 5.79 -23.12
CA CYS A 61 -26.87 5.43 -22.24
C CYS A 61 -26.25 4.09 -22.69
N LYS A 62 -25.37 4.13 -23.70
CA LYS A 62 -24.76 2.92 -24.29
C LYS A 62 -23.32 2.67 -23.89
N LYS A 63 -22.62 3.68 -23.37
CA LYS A 63 -21.22 3.53 -22.97
C LYS A 63 -21.10 2.82 -21.63
N VAL A 64 -20.23 1.82 -21.57
CA VAL A 64 -19.73 1.25 -20.32
C VAL A 64 -18.51 2.07 -19.93
N GLU A 65 -18.56 2.67 -18.75
CA GLU A 65 -17.39 3.37 -18.20
C GLU A 65 -16.57 2.47 -17.29
N SER A 66 -17.24 1.63 -16.51
CA SER A 66 -16.58 0.84 -15.47
C SER A 66 -17.39 -0.38 -15.07
N TYR A 67 -16.90 -1.11 -14.05
CA TYR A 67 -17.58 -2.26 -13.46
C TYR A 67 -17.83 -2.01 -11.98
N LYS A 68 -18.99 -2.47 -11.49
CA LYS A 68 -19.38 -2.39 -10.08
C LYS A 68 -19.75 -3.76 -9.55
N SER A 69 -19.39 -4.04 -8.29
CA SER A 69 -19.68 -5.29 -7.61
C SER A 69 -21.07 -5.28 -6.96
N PHE A 70 -21.83 -6.36 -7.13
CA PHE A 70 -23.18 -6.60 -6.57
C PHE A 70 -23.22 -7.95 -5.87
N SER A 71 -23.94 -8.08 -4.75
CA SER A 71 -23.97 -9.32 -3.94
C SER A 71 -25.30 -9.57 -3.25
N LYS A 72 -25.61 -10.86 -3.03
CA LYS A 72 -26.80 -11.33 -2.30
C LYS A 72 -26.81 -10.84 -0.86
N ASN A 73 -25.68 -10.93 -0.18
CA ASN A 73 -25.52 -10.33 1.13
C ASN A 73 -25.00 -8.91 0.91
N LYS A 74 -25.70 -7.88 1.42
CA LYS A 74 -25.20 -6.49 1.47
C LYS A 74 -23.84 -6.34 2.20
N VAL A 75 -23.31 -7.44 2.74
CA VAL A 75 -22.09 -7.57 3.54
C VAL A 75 -20.88 -8.04 2.71
N SER A 76 -20.97 -8.17 1.39
CA SER A 76 -19.87 -8.69 0.56
C SER A 76 -18.76 -7.71 0.21
N HIS A 77 -18.64 -6.61 0.94
CA HIS A 77 -17.48 -5.78 0.69
C HIS A 77 -16.29 -6.52 1.29
N PRO A 78 -15.18 -6.70 0.55
CA PRO A 78 -13.95 -7.17 1.16
C PRO A 78 -13.73 -6.34 2.42
N ILE A 79 -13.44 -7.02 3.54
CA ILE A 79 -13.22 -6.35 4.82
C ILE A 79 -12.12 -5.31 4.62
N ILE A 80 -11.15 -5.59 3.74
CA ILE A 80 -10.22 -4.63 3.18
C ILE A 80 -10.90 -3.72 2.15
N THR A 81 -10.92 -2.41 2.41
CA THR A 81 -11.29 -1.34 1.47
C THR A 81 -10.10 -0.49 1.05
N THR A 82 -10.22 0.31 -0.03
CA THR A 82 -9.24 1.35 -0.41
C THR A 82 -8.99 2.32 0.73
N SER A 83 -9.97 2.43 1.62
CA SER A 83 -9.96 3.25 2.80
C SER A 83 -9.90 2.42 4.07
N GLY A 84 -9.23 1.27 4.12
CA GLY A 84 -9.03 0.52 5.36
C GLY A 84 -9.93 -0.69 5.61
N PHE A 85 -9.83 -1.31 6.79
CA PHE A 85 -10.76 -2.38 7.17
C PHE A 85 -12.15 -1.79 7.44
N ARG A 86 -13.21 -2.43 6.95
CA ARG A 86 -14.57 -2.21 7.46
C ARG A 86 -14.69 -2.85 8.83
N THR A 87 -15.44 -2.23 9.73
CA THR A 87 -15.80 -2.84 11.02
C THR A 87 -16.36 -4.24 10.77
N PRO A 88 -15.69 -5.29 11.26
CA PRO A 88 -16.22 -6.64 11.20
C PRO A 88 -17.54 -6.70 11.96
N ARG A 89 -18.55 -7.35 11.40
CA ARG A 89 -19.79 -7.64 12.13
C ARG A 89 -19.69 -8.91 12.99
N ASN A 90 -18.53 -9.55 13.00
CA ASN A 90 -18.29 -10.84 13.64
C ASN A 90 -17.14 -10.67 14.65
N GLU A 91 -17.43 -10.95 15.92
CA GLU A 91 -16.48 -10.79 17.04
C GLU A 91 -15.20 -11.63 16.86
N ASP A 92 -15.29 -12.83 16.27
CA ASP A 92 -14.11 -13.66 15.99
C ASP A 92 -13.20 -13.02 14.95
N VAL A 93 -13.80 -12.43 13.91
CA VAL A 93 -13.08 -11.69 12.86
C VAL A 93 -12.39 -10.46 13.44
N GLU A 94 -13.10 -9.70 14.27
CA GLU A 94 -12.54 -8.54 14.96
C GLU A 94 -11.37 -8.92 15.87
N ARG A 95 -11.53 -9.98 16.67
CA ARG A 95 -10.48 -10.50 17.54
C ARG A 95 -9.24 -10.89 16.76
N LYS A 96 -9.40 -11.62 15.64
CA LYS A 96 -8.31 -12.03 14.74
C LYS A 96 -7.59 -10.84 14.12
N LEU A 97 -8.34 -9.85 13.63
CA LEU A 97 -7.73 -8.63 13.11
C LEU A 97 -6.95 -7.88 14.18
N LYS A 98 -7.54 -7.70 15.38
CA LYS A 98 -6.86 -7.02 16.48
C LYS A 98 -5.54 -7.72 16.84
N TYR A 99 -5.56 -9.05 16.92
CA TYR A 99 -4.37 -9.85 17.17
C TYR A 99 -3.32 -9.71 16.05
N PHE A 100 -3.74 -9.83 14.78
CA PHE A 100 -2.84 -9.62 13.64
C PHE A 100 -2.20 -8.23 13.69
N ASN A 101 -2.99 -7.19 13.93
CA ASN A 101 -2.52 -5.80 13.95
C ASN A 101 -1.49 -5.56 15.06
N GLU A 102 -1.73 -6.15 16.23
CA GLU A 102 -0.78 -6.11 17.35
C GLU A 102 0.55 -6.78 16.98
N LYS A 103 0.50 -7.99 16.39
CA LYS A 103 1.72 -8.70 15.93
C LYS A 103 2.43 -8.00 14.79
N PHE A 104 1.70 -7.37 13.89
CA PHE A 104 2.28 -6.59 12.81
C PHE A 104 2.97 -5.33 13.33
N TYR A 105 2.34 -4.65 14.29
CA TYR A 105 2.94 -3.50 14.99
C TYR A 105 4.22 -3.89 15.74
N GLU A 106 4.18 -4.97 16.56
CA GLU A 106 5.35 -5.49 17.26
C GLU A 106 6.49 -5.81 16.28
N ALA A 107 6.19 -6.44 15.14
CA ALA A 107 7.17 -6.74 14.12
C ALA A 107 7.79 -5.47 13.49
N ILE A 108 7.02 -4.41 13.27
CA ILE A 108 7.58 -3.14 12.79
C ILE A 108 8.57 -2.58 13.82
N LEU A 109 8.17 -2.52 15.10
CA LEU A 109 9.02 -1.96 16.16
C LEU A 109 10.33 -2.72 16.33
N GLU A 110 10.30 -4.05 16.29
CA GLU A 110 11.51 -4.88 16.40
C GLU A 110 12.53 -4.53 15.30
N PHE A 111 12.06 -4.30 14.07
CA PHE A 111 12.93 -3.90 12.96
C PHE A 111 13.42 -2.46 13.12
N VAL A 112 12.58 -1.55 13.62
CA VAL A 112 12.98 -0.18 13.94
C VAL A 112 14.11 -0.16 14.98
N GLU A 113 13.95 -0.88 16.09
CA GLU A 113 14.98 -1.00 17.15
C GLU A 113 16.28 -1.61 16.61
N THR A 114 16.17 -2.53 15.65
CA THR A 114 17.32 -3.12 14.97
C THR A 114 18.07 -2.08 14.15
N GLU A 115 17.37 -1.19 13.44
CA GLU A 115 18.00 -0.09 12.71
C GLU A 115 18.57 0.99 13.64
N GLU A 116 17.91 1.30 14.76
CA GLU A 116 18.43 2.22 15.79
C GLU A 116 19.77 1.75 16.35
N LYS A 117 19.91 0.46 16.62
CA LYS A 117 21.18 -0.15 17.06
C LYS A 117 22.26 -0.06 15.99
N LYS A 118 21.90 -0.26 14.71
CA LYS A 118 22.84 -0.14 13.58
C LYS A 118 23.31 1.29 13.39
N TYR A 119 22.42 2.27 13.51
CA TYR A 119 22.70 3.69 13.26
C TYR A 119 22.64 4.51 14.55
N SER A 120 23.35 4.04 15.57
CA SER A 120 23.64 4.86 16.75
C SER A 120 24.37 6.15 16.32
N GLU A 121 24.25 7.22 17.11
CA GLU A 121 24.94 8.49 16.78
C GLU A 121 26.44 8.32 16.60
N GLU A 122 27.04 7.44 17.41
CA GLU A 122 28.44 7.06 17.32
C GLU A 122 28.75 6.40 15.97
N ASN A 123 27.92 5.45 15.52
CA ASN A 123 28.11 4.76 14.25
C ASN A 123 27.97 5.73 13.05
N ILE A 124 27.08 6.71 13.12
CA ILE A 124 26.90 7.70 12.06
C ILE A 124 28.06 8.71 12.04
N ARG A 125 28.52 9.19 13.21
CA ARG A 125 29.68 10.10 13.29
C ARG A 125 30.95 9.48 12.72
N ASN A 126 31.11 8.17 12.93
CA ASN A 126 32.23 7.39 12.42
C ASN A 126 32.03 6.92 10.98
N PHE A 127 30.85 7.16 10.38
CA PHE A 127 30.59 6.82 8.99
C PHE A 127 31.46 7.71 8.09
N ARG A 128 32.40 7.07 7.40
CA ARG A 128 33.12 7.69 6.29
C ARG A 128 32.47 7.21 4.99
N PRO A 129 31.86 8.11 4.20
CA PRO A 129 31.48 7.74 2.85
C PRO A 129 32.73 7.21 2.13
N ARG A 130 32.66 5.98 1.59
CA ARG A 130 33.77 5.45 0.80
C ARG A 130 33.96 6.38 -0.40
N GLU A 131 35.18 6.88 -0.63
CA GLU A 131 35.52 7.76 -1.76
C GLU A 131 35.12 7.17 -3.12
N SER A 132 35.00 5.85 -3.21
CA SER A 132 34.33 5.16 -4.31
C SER A 132 32.83 5.00 -4.03
N PHE A 133 32.05 6.07 -4.16
CA PHE A 133 30.60 5.99 -4.35
C PHE A 133 30.28 5.46 -5.77
N GLN A 134 30.73 4.25 -6.09
CA GLN A 134 30.32 3.52 -7.31
C GLN A 134 28.95 2.84 -7.15
N GLY A 135 28.12 3.33 -6.23
CA GLY A 135 26.84 2.73 -5.85
C GLY A 135 25.72 3.73 -5.60
N ILE A 136 25.95 5.03 -5.85
CA ILE A 136 24.90 5.77 -6.57
C ILE A 136 24.70 4.93 -7.84
N PRO A 137 23.47 4.58 -8.28
CA PRO A 137 23.31 4.05 -9.63
C PRO A 137 24.20 4.92 -10.52
N THR A 138 25.12 4.35 -11.28
CA THR A 138 26.03 5.12 -12.16
C THR A 138 25.29 6.04 -13.15
N ASP A 139 23.97 5.95 -13.12
CA ASP A 139 22.99 6.60 -13.96
C ASP A 139 22.28 7.75 -13.22
N CYS A 140 22.52 7.97 -11.91
CA CYS A 140 22.04 9.15 -11.21
C CYS A 140 23.10 10.24 -11.35
N GLU A 141 22.99 10.99 -12.44
CA GLU A 141 23.89 12.09 -12.75
C GLU A 141 23.90 13.13 -11.61
N GLU A 142 24.99 13.90 -11.47
CA GLU A 142 25.07 15.02 -10.53
C GLU A 142 23.89 16.01 -10.68
N SER A 143 23.29 16.05 -11.87
CA SER A 143 22.05 16.75 -12.20
C SER A 143 20.82 16.20 -11.44
N ASP A 144 20.68 14.89 -11.27
CA ASP A 144 19.62 14.27 -10.48
C ASP A 144 19.78 14.55 -8.99
N TRP A 145 21.02 14.57 -8.49
CA TRP A 145 21.29 14.92 -7.10
C TRP A 145 20.98 16.39 -6.82
N ASN A 146 21.39 17.30 -7.70
CA ASN A 146 21.04 18.71 -7.61
C ASN A 146 19.53 18.92 -7.77
N TYR A 147 18.87 18.16 -8.65
CA TYR A 147 17.40 18.16 -8.76
C TYR A 147 16.74 17.68 -7.47
N LEU A 148 17.25 16.63 -6.82
CA LEU A 148 16.73 16.14 -5.55
C LEU A 148 16.94 17.15 -4.43
N LYS A 149 18.14 17.73 -4.32
CA LYS A 149 18.46 18.77 -3.33
C LYS A 149 17.52 19.97 -3.52
N ASN A 150 17.41 20.49 -4.75
CA ASN A 150 16.51 21.59 -5.07
C ASN A 150 15.03 21.24 -4.85
N SER A 151 14.60 20.03 -5.20
CA SER A 151 13.22 19.58 -4.97
C SER A 151 12.90 19.40 -3.49
N PHE A 152 13.87 18.96 -2.70
CA PHE A 152 13.75 18.79 -1.26
C PHE A 152 13.62 20.16 -0.57
N TYR A 153 14.50 21.11 -0.88
CA TYR A 153 14.44 22.48 -0.36
C TYR A 153 13.14 23.21 -0.75
N ASN A 154 12.64 23.00 -1.97
CA ASN A 154 11.48 23.72 -2.48
C ASN A 154 10.14 23.12 -2.05
N ASN A 155 10.03 21.79 -1.94
CA ASN A 155 8.74 21.13 -1.69
C ASN A 155 8.58 20.58 -0.27
N ASN A 156 9.67 20.37 0.49
CA ASN A 156 9.68 20.09 1.92
C ASN A 156 8.66 19.03 2.40
N ASN A 157 8.36 18.04 1.57
CA ASN A 157 7.29 17.08 1.81
C ASN A 157 7.84 15.73 2.30
N ASP A 158 7.12 15.09 3.22
CA ASP A 158 7.42 13.75 3.74
C ASP A 158 7.58 12.69 2.61
N PHE A 159 6.90 12.92 1.48
CA PHE A 159 7.05 12.19 0.23
C PHE A 159 8.49 12.10 -0.30
N MET A 160 9.22 13.22 -0.27
CA MET A 160 10.60 13.28 -0.79
C MET A 160 11.55 12.50 0.12
N VAL A 161 11.29 12.52 1.43
CA VAL A 161 12.02 11.67 2.38
C VAL A 161 11.80 10.21 2.03
N PHE A 162 10.54 9.82 1.76
CA PHE A 162 10.19 8.46 1.30
C PHE A 162 10.97 8.02 0.06
N TYR A 163 11.00 8.87 -0.96
CA TYR A 163 11.73 8.61 -2.19
C TYR A 163 13.22 8.37 -1.93
N LEU A 164 13.84 9.19 -1.07
CA LEU A 164 15.27 9.10 -0.81
C LEU A 164 15.66 7.77 -0.17
N TYR A 165 15.05 7.31 0.92
CA TYR A 165 15.50 6.05 1.54
C TYR A 165 15.05 4.78 0.80
N SER A 166 14.04 4.90 -0.06
CA SER A 166 13.65 3.82 -0.97
C SER A 166 14.73 3.55 -2.02
N ASN A 167 15.47 4.57 -2.41
CA ASN A 167 16.42 4.53 -3.53
C ASN A 167 17.90 4.65 -3.11
N TYR A 168 18.18 5.15 -1.92
CA TYR A 168 19.53 5.39 -1.42
C TYR A 168 19.83 4.60 -0.14
N ARG A 169 21.12 4.43 0.15
CA ARG A 169 21.56 3.83 1.42
C ARG A 169 21.26 4.78 2.57
N ILE A 170 20.67 4.22 3.64
CA ILE A 170 20.20 5.01 4.77
C ILE A 170 21.33 5.65 5.58
N ASP A 171 22.48 4.99 5.72
CA ASP A 171 23.67 5.55 6.38
C ASP A 171 24.14 6.84 5.72
N HIS A 172 24.12 6.91 4.39
CA HIS A 172 24.47 8.11 3.66
C HIS A 172 23.48 9.25 3.91
N LEU A 173 22.17 8.96 3.89
CA LEU A 173 21.13 9.96 4.15
C LEU A 173 21.23 10.52 5.58
N LEU A 174 21.46 9.65 6.57
CA LEU A 174 21.66 10.05 7.96
C LEU A 174 22.91 10.92 8.12
N TRP A 175 23.99 10.59 7.43
CA TRP A 175 25.21 11.39 7.42
C TRP A 175 24.98 12.79 6.82
N LEU A 176 24.27 12.88 5.69
CA LEU A 176 23.94 14.17 5.06
C LEU A 176 23.03 15.04 5.94
N GLU A 177 22.03 14.45 6.59
CA GLU A 177 21.17 15.15 7.56
C GLU A 177 21.99 15.72 8.73
N GLN A 178 22.95 14.95 9.26
CA GLN A 178 23.84 15.43 10.32
C GLN A 178 24.73 16.61 9.88
N LYS A 179 25.01 16.73 8.58
CA LYS A 179 25.74 17.87 8.01
C LYS A 179 24.84 19.08 7.74
N GLY A 180 23.53 18.96 7.95
CA GLY A 180 22.55 19.99 7.58
C GLY A 180 22.41 20.17 6.07
N GLU A 181 22.82 19.16 5.29
CA GLU A 181 22.67 19.19 3.82
C GLU A 181 21.29 18.72 3.36
N LEU A 182 20.57 18.06 4.26
CA LEU A 182 19.18 17.69 4.13
C LEU A 182 18.40 18.32 5.29
N ASN A 183 17.11 18.57 5.06
CA ASN A 183 16.17 19.07 6.06
C ASN A 183 15.11 17.99 6.39
N ILE A 184 15.53 16.74 6.61
CA ILE A 184 14.62 15.60 6.84
C ILE A 184 13.72 15.86 8.04
N SER A 185 14.24 16.39 9.14
CA SER A 185 13.42 16.73 10.32
C SER A 185 12.32 17.76 9.97
N GLU A 186 12.65 18.79 9.20
CA GLU A 186 11.68 19.80 8.76
C GLU A 186 10.63 19.19 7.82
N ALA A 187 11.06 18.41 6.83
CA ALA A 187 10.16 17.77 5.87
C ALA A 187 9.22 16.76 6.53
N LEU A 188 9.70 15.98 7.51
CA LEU A 188 8.88 15.03 8.25
C LEU A 188 7.95 15.71 9.26
N SER A 189 8.26 16.90 9.76
CA SER A 189 7.41 17.61 10.72
C SER A 189 6.25 18.38 10.07
N LYS A 190 6.33 18.64 8.76
CA LYS A 190 5.26 19.33 8.02
C LYS A 190 4.10 18.39 7.74
N THR A 191 2.91 18.79 8.20
CA THR A 191 1.62 18.17 7.86
C THR A 191 0.91 19.06 6.84
N TYR A 192 1.09 18.81 5.55
CA TYR A 192 0.42 19.62 4.55
C TYR A 192 -1.02 19.09 4.38
N GLY A 193 -2.01 19.94 4.68
CA GLY A 193 -3.44 19.60 4.72
C GLY A 193 -4.14 19.36 3.37
N GLY A 194 -3.41 19.05 2.29
CA GLY A 194 -3.97 18.86 0.95
C GLY A 194 -4.11 17.37 0.58
N GLN A 195 -5.30 16.98 0.08
CA GLN A 195 -5.65 15.61 -0.34
C GLN A 195 -4.74 14.96 -1.42
N ALA A 196 -3.85 15.72 -2.06
CA ALA A 196 -3.04 15.22 -3.18
C ALA A 196 -1.53 15.53 -3.09
N VAL A 197 -1.07 16.42 -2.20
CA VAL A 197 0.33 16.91 -2.27
C VAL A 197 1.00 16.99 -0.91
N GLY A 198 0.35 16.55 0.17
CA GLY A 198 0.78 16.98 1.50
C GLY A 198 0.96 15.96 2.61
N ASN A 199 0.55 14.72 2.36
CA ASN A 199 0.74 13.65 3.31
C ASN A 199 1.20 12.44 2.51
N GLY A 200 2.37 12.60 1.89
CA GLY A 200 2.94 11.64 0.97
C GLY A 200 3.14 10.28 1.61
N TYR A 201 3.47 10.22 2.90
CA TYR A 201 3.54 8.97 3.61
C TYR A 201 2.16 8.31 3.78
N ASN A 202 1.16 9.05 4.27
CA ASN A 202 -0.17 8.47 4.45
C ASN A 202 -0.75 8.04 3.10
N PHE A 203 -0.61 8.87 2.07
CA PHE A 203 -1.00 8.52 0.71
C PHE A 203 -0.28 7.27 0.20
N LEU A 204 1.04 7.31 0.09
CA LEU A 204 1.84 6.25 -0.52
C LEU A 204 1.85 4.98 0.36
N VAL A 205 2.23 5.11 1.62
CA VAL A 205 2.46 3.95 2.48
C VAL A 205 1.16 3.39 3.00
N ILE A 206 0.30 4.22 3.58
CA ILE A 206 -0.91 3.76 4.27
C ILE A 206 -2.02 3.41 3.28
N TYR A 207 -2.26 4.20 2.21
CA TYR A 207 -3.36 3.93 1.29
C TYR A 207 -3.02 2.96 0.15
N HIS A 208 -1.73 2.72 -0.14
CA HIS A 208 -1.35 1.93 -1.30
C HIS A 208 -0.35 0.80 -1.00
N LEU A 209 0.83 1.08 -0.41
CA LEU A 209 1.87 0.04 -0.19
C LEU A 209 1.46 -0.98 0.86
N LEU A 210 1.01 -0.54 2.03
CA LEU A 210 0.58 -1.42 3.10
C LEU A 210 -0.59 -2.32 2.66
N PRO A 211 -1.65 -1.80 2.00
CA PRO A 211 -2.74 -2.61 1.46
C PRO A 211 -2.27 -3.67 0.50
N PHE A 212 -1.41 -3.28 -0.44
CA PHE A 212 -0.83 -4.19 -1.40
C PHE A 212 0.00 -5.28 -0.70
N TYR A 213 0.82 -4.90 0.27
CA TYR A 213 1.64 -5.81 1.06
C TYR A 213 0.80 -6.82 1.85
N LEU A 214 -0.25 -6.36 2.54
CA LEU A 214 -1.14 -7.21 3.33
C LEU A 214 -1.93 -8.16 2.43
N LEU A 215 -2.53 -7.66 1.36
CA LEU A 215 -3.32 -8.46 0.43
C LEU A 215 -2.47 -9.50 -0.30
N THR A 216 -1.28 -9.13 -0.77
CA THR A 216 -0.38 -10.04 -1.47
C THR A 216 0.10 -11.16 -0.55
N ASN A 217 0.50 -10.84 0.69
CA ASN A 217 0.86 -11.88 1.65
C ASN A 217 -0.33 -12.78 2.00
N ALA A 218 -1.53 -12.22 2.16
CA ALA A 218 -2.71 -13.02 2.41
C ALA A 218 -3.02 -13.98 1.25
N ILE A 219 -2.83 -13.55 -0.02
CA ILE A 219 -3.04 -14.40 -1.21
C ILE A 219 -2.11 -15.61 -1.16
N ILE A 220 -0.83 -15.35 -0.87
CA ILE A 220 0.19 -16.40 -0.75
C ILE A 220 -0.11 -17.31 0.46
N ALA A 221 -0.57 -16.74 1.58
CA ALA A 221 -0.95 -17.52 2.77
C ALA A 221 -2.07 -18.52 2.46
N CYS A 222 -3.03 -18.11 1.62
CA CYS A 222 -4.18 -18.92 1.25
C CYS A 222 -3.89 -19.94 0.14
N GLY A 223 -2.71 -19.91 -0.49
CA GLY A 223 -2.42 -20.73 -1.66
C GLY A 223 -3.23 -20.31 -2.90
N TYR A 224 -3.57 -19.03 -3.03
CA TYR A 224 -4.39 -18.51 -4.12
C TYR A 224 -3.60 -17.94 -5.29
N GLU A 225 -2.28 -18.14 -5.36
CA GLU A 225 -1.38 -17.56 -6.37
C GLU A 225 -1.79 -17.87 -7.82
N SER A 226 -2.49 -18.97 -8.07
CA SER A 226 -2.98 -19.35 -9.40
C SER A 226 -4.46 -19.00 -9.66
N ASP A 227 -5.18 -18.48 -8.68
CA ASP A 227 -6.64 -18.24 -8.75
C ASP A 227 -6.97 -16.77 -8.49
N TYR A 228 -6.74 -15.93 -9.51
CA TYR A 228 -6.91 -14.47 -9.40
C TYR A 228 -8.32 -14.02 -9.01
N LYS A 229 -9.35 -14.86 -9.24
CA LYS A 229 -10.73 -14.58 -8.82
C LYS A 229 -10.88 -14.57 -7.29
N LYS A 230 -9.92 -15.17 -6.57
CA LYS A 230 -9.85 -15.17 -5.10
C LYS A 230 -8.91 -14.10 -4.55
N TRP A 231 -8.29 -13.28 -5.40
CA TRP A 231 -7.37 -12.22 -4.97
C TRP A 231 -8.07 -11.00 -4.37
N GLY A 232 -9.41 -10.96 -4.38
CA GLY A 232 -10.13 -9.85 -3.78
C GLY A 232 -9.91 -8.58 -4.59
N ARG A 233 -9.33 -7.58 -3.94
CA ARG A 233 -9.01 -6.27 -4.56
C ARG A 233 -7.78 -6.29 -5.44
N LEU A 234 -6.96 -7.33 -5.34
CA LEU A 234 -5.83 -7.53 -6.24
C LEU A 234 -6.24 -8.29 -7.51
N ASP A 235 -7.53 -8.58 -7.71
CA ASP A 235 -8.01 -9.08 -9.00
C ASP A 235 -7.56 -8.12 -10.14
N PRO A 236 -6.97 -8.62 -11.24
CA PRO A 236 -6.56 -7.83 -12.40
C PRO A 236 -7.63 -6.89 -12.98
N ASP A 237 -8.91 -7.24 -12.81
CA ASP A 237 -10.05 -6.47 -13.28
C ASP A 237 -10.58 -5.50 -12.21
N CYS A 238 -10.04 -5.54 -10.99
CA CYS A 238 -10.41 -4.61 -9.93
C CYS A 238 -9.82 -3.22 -10.19
N HIS A 239 -10.66 -2.19 -10.08
CA HIS A 239 -10.25 -0.79 -10.15
C HIS A 239 -9.13 -0.45 -9.16
N PHE A 240 -9.05 -1.10 -7.99
CA PHE A 240 -7.96 -0.85 -7.04
C PHE A 240 -6.60 -1.22 -7.64
N LEU A 241 -6.44 -2.45 -8.13
CA LEU A 241 -5.19 -2.87 -8.75
C LEU A 241 -4.94 -2.07 -10.04
N GLN A 242 -5.96 -1.85 -10.88
CA GLN A 242 -5.80 -1.01 -12.06
C GLN A 242 -5.30 0.39 -11.71
N ARG A 243 -5.88 1.05 -10.71
CA ARG A 243 -5.40 2.35 -10.24
C ARG A 243 -3.99 2.27 -9.68
N LEU A 244 -3.67 1.27 -8.86
CA LEU A 244 -2.30 1.04 -8.37
C LEU A 244 -1.30 0.91 -9.53
N MET A 245 -1.77 0.32 -10.63
CA MET A 245 -0.97 0.03 -11.81
C MET A 245 -0.85 1.18 -12.81
N TYR A 246 -1.89 2.01 -12.91
CA TYR A 246 -1.98 3.14 -13.83
C TYR A 246 -1.64 4.48 -13.17
N ASP A 247 -1.75 4.61 -11.83
CA ASP A 247 -1.20 5.75 -11.09
C ASP A 247 0.31 5.66 -11.18
N CYS A 248 0.84 6.33 -12.21
CA CYS A 248 2.25 6.63 -12.39
C CYS A 248 2.82 7.37 -11.16
N ASP A 249 2.00 7.85 -10.24
CA ASP A 249 2.45 8.54 -9.05
C ASP A 249 2.74 7.63 -7.85
N PHE A 250 2.55 6.31 -7.96
CA PHE A 250 2.66 5.42 -6.82
C PHE A 250 3.84 4.44 -6.92
N LEU A 251 3.94 3.66 -8.00
CA LEU A 251 4.99 2.64 -8.17
C LEU A 251 6.16 3.08 -9.05
N THR A 252 5.99 4.19 -9.78
CA THR A 252 7.06 4.78 -10.60
C THR A 252 8.14 5.41 -9.73
N PHE A 253 7.82 5.78 -8.48
CA PHE A 253 8.77 6.41 -7.55
C PHE A 253 9.61 5.46 -6.71
N ILE A 254 9.25 4.17 -6.69
CA ILE A 254 10.14 3.12 -6.20
C ILE A 254 10.58 2.32 -7.43
N PRO A 255 11.62 2.78 -8.17
CA PRO A 255 12.18 2.09 -9.34
C PRO A 255 12.29 0.57 -9.19
N SER A 256 12.67 0.09 -8.00
CA SER A 256 12.78 -1.35 -7.73
C SER A 256 11.45 -2.10 -7.80
N LEU A 257 10.29 -1.42 -7.72
CA LEU A 257 8.97 -2.05 -7.86
C LEU A 257 8.47 -2.08 -9.31
N ARG A 258 9.06 -1.28 -10.21
CA ARG A 258 8.64 -1.18 -11.62
C ARG A 258 8.65 -2.52 -12.38
N PRO A 259 9.62 -3.44 -12.18
CA PRO A 259 9.59 -4.73 -12.87
C PRO A 259 8.38 -5.62 -12.53
N PHE A 260 7.73 -5.39 -11.38
CA PHE A 260 6.60 -6.21 -10.92
C PHE A 260 5.24 -5.66 -11.36
N LEU A 261 5.25 -4.62 -12.20
CA LEU A 261 4.07 -3.90 -12.67
C LEU A 261 3.26 -4.64 -13.74
N HIS A 262 3.82 -5.66 -14.37
CA HIS A 262 3.06 -6.40 -15.36
C HIS A 262 2.14 -7.42 -14.70
N LYS A 263 0.86 -7.42 -15.08
CA LYS A 263 -0.13 -8.45 -14.67
C LYS A 263 0.40 -9.88 -14.91
N ASP A 264 1.25 -10.05 -15.91
CA ASP A 264 1.85 -11.34 -16.25
C ASP A 264 2.99 -11.77 -15.33
N VAL A 265 3.58 -10.83 -14.58
CA VAL A 265 4.65 -11.05 -13.61
C VAL A 265 4.07 -11.13 -12.18
N PHE A 266 2.97 -10.43 -11.94
CA PHE A 266 2.36 -10.26 -10.63
C PHE A 266 1.94 -11.60 -9.99
N ILE A 267 2.55 -11.93 -8.84
CA ILE A 267 2.34 -13.14 -8.03
C ILE A 267 2.73 -14.48 -8.72
N LYS A 268 3.04 -14.47 -10.03
CA LYS A 268 3.51 -15.66 -10.76
C LYS A 268 4.97 -16.02 -10.46
N ASP A 269 5.82 -15.03 -10.22
CA ASP A 269 7.20 -15.24 -9.77
C ASP A 269 7.28 -15.05 -8.24
N ALA A 270 7.34 -16.16 -7.52
CA ALA A 270 7.36 -16.18 -6.06
C ALA A 270 8.62 -15.51 -5.47
N THR A 271 9.77 -15.62 -6.14
CA THR A 271 11.04 -15.02 -5.70
C THR A 271 10.94 -13.51 -5.79
N LYS A 272 10.54 -13.02 -6.96
CA LYS A 272 10.35 -11.62 -7.27
C LYS A 272 9.26 -10.97 -6.41
N THR A 273 8.16 -11.68 -6.19
CA THR A 273 7.09 -11.25 -5.27
C THR A 273 7.61 -11.14 -3.84
N ASN A 274 8.43 -12.08 -3.37
CA ASN A 274 8.99 -12.03 -2.02
C ASN A 274 10.01 -10.89 -1.85
N GLU A 275 10.82 -10.60 -2.88
CA GLU A 275 11.70 -9.42 -2.90
C GLU A 275 10.91 -8.12 -2.78
N LEU A 276 9.84 -7.98 -3.58
CA LEU A 276 8.91 -6.86 -3.52
C LEU A 276 8.33 -6.66 -2.12
N LEU A 277 7.82 -7.74 -1.50
CA LEU A 277 7.26 -7.69 -0.16
C LEU A 277 8.28 -7.25 0.90
N LYS A 278 9.53 -7.71 0.79
CA LYS A 278 10.63 -7.27 1.67
C LYS A 278 10.91 -5.78 1.51
N ILE A 279 10.95 -5.28 0.27
CA ILE A 279 11.18 -3.86 -0.02
C ILE A 279 10.06 -3.01 0.57
N ILE A 280 8.79 -3.41 0.38
CA ILE A 280 7.65 -2.67 0.93
C ILE A 280 7.70 -2.65 2.46
N PHE A 281 7.91 -3.81 3.10
CA PHE A 281 8.02 -3.87 4.57
C PHE A 281 9.19 -3.02 5.08
N ARG A 282 10.33 -3.05 4.37
CA ARG A 282 11.48 -2.18 4.66
C ARG A 282 11.12 -0.70 4.67
N ASN A 283 10.42 -0.25 3.64
CA ASN A 283 10.00 1.15 3.58
C ASN A 283 9.05 1.53 4.72
N ILE A 284 8.15 0.62 5.14
CA ILE A 284 7.26 0.86 6.29
C ILE A 284 8.06 1.07 7.57
N TYR A 285 8.95 0.13 7.94
CA TYR A 285 9.69 0.26 9.21
C TYR A 285 10.74 1.38 9.15
N LEU A 286 11.37 1.64 8.00
CA LEU A 286 12.35 2.72 7.87
C LEU A 286 11.73 4.10 8.06
N PHE A 287 10.50 4.30 7.60
CA PHE A 287 9.80 5.54 7.86
C PHE A 287 9.61 5.79 9.36
N VAL A 288 9.16 4.76 10.09
CA VAL A 288 8.95 4.84 11.55
C VAL A 288 10.26 5.13 12.27
N PHE A 289 11.34 4.46 11.87
CA PHE A 289 12.69 4.73 12.36
C PHE A 289 13.09 6.20 12.16
N LEU A 290 12.91 6.76 10.96
CA LEU A 290 13.28 8.14 10.67
C LEU A 290 12.43 9.14 11.44
N LYS A 291 11.12 8.89 11.57
CA LYS A 291 10.23 9.71 12.40
C LYS A 291 10.66 9.71 13.87
N ARG A 292 11.01 8.54 14.42
CA ARG A 292 11.59 8.43 15.78
C ARG A 292 12.85 9.27 15.90
N LYS A 293 13.74 9.14 14.92
CA LYS A 293 15.06 9.79 14.94
C LYS A 293 14.97 11.31 14.84
N PHE A 294 14.01 11.85 14.08
CA PHE A 294 13.99 13.26 13.69
C PHE A 294 12.78 14.07 14.14
N CYS A 295 11.72 13.45 14.64
CA CYS A 295 10.46 14.13 14.97
C CYS A 295 9.93 13.85 16.38
N SER A 296 10.77 13.31 17.29
CA SER A 296 10.34 12.91 18.64
C SER A 296 9.11 11.99 18.63
N TYR A 297 9.02 11.13 17.61
CA TYR A 297 7.87 10.29 17.33
C TYR A 297 7.95 9.01 18.18
N ASP A 298 7.27 8.96 19.31
CA ASP A 298 7.30 7.79 20.18
C ASP A 298 6.39 6.64 19.72
N ASP A 299 6.44 5.53 20.45
CA ASP A 299 5.65 4.33 20.23
C ASP A 299 4.15 4.62 20.30
N GLU A 300 3.73 5.52 21.18
CA GLU A 300 2.33 5.85 21.35
C GLU A 300 1.82 6.67 20.15
N ALA A 301 2.58 7.65 19.68
CA ALA A 301 2.31 8.41 18.46
C ALA A 301 2.24 7.48 17.24
N PHE A 302 3.19 6.55 17.10
CA PHE A 302 3.13 5.55 16.03
C PHE A 302 1.89 4.67 16.15
N ARG A 303 1.60 4.15 17.33
CA ARG A 303 0.41 3.32 17.56
C ARG A 303 -0.88 4.08 17.26
N ASN A 304 -0.94 5.37 17.59
CA ASN A 304 -2.09 6.23 17.33
C ASN A 304 -2.26 6.51 15.84
N ASP A 305 -1.20 6.85 15.12
CA ASP A 305 -1.26 7.02 13.65
C ASP A 305 -1.60 5.71 12.94
N PHE A 306 -1.01 4.61 13.40
CA PHE A 306 -1.28 3.28 12.90
C PHE A 306 -2.75 2.91 13.11
N LYS A 307 -3.30 3.11 14.32
CA LYS A 307 -4.73 2.91 14.61
C LYS A 307 -5.63 3.90 13.86
N ALA A 308 -5.21 5.14 13.67
CA ALA A 308 -5.96 6.17 12.94
C ALA A 308 -5.99 5.87 11.44
N SER A 309 -5.00 5.13 10.95
CA SER A 309 -5.12 4.54 9.63
C SER A 309 -6.38 3.69 9.60
N ARG A 310 -7.23 3.92 8.60
CA ARG A 310 -8.49 3.19 8.50
C ARG A 310 -8.27 1.68 8.37
N TRP A 311 -7.05 1.26 8.07
CA TRP A 311 -6.61 -0.14 8.04
C TRP A 311 -6.52 -0.78 9.41
N PHE A 312 -6.53 -0.04 10.51
CA PHE A 312 -6.45 -0.65 11.84
C PHE A 312 -7.48 -0.07 12.82
N SER A 313 -8.28 0.90 12.38
CA SER A 313 -9.45 1.39 13.12
C SER A 313 -10.67 0.47 12.93
N PHE A 314 -11.20 -0.06 14.03
CA PHE A 314 -12.57 -0.59 14.08
C PHE A 314 -13.43 0.45 14.81
N LYS A 315 -14.47 0.97 14.13
CA LYS A 315 -15.47 1.85 14.75
C LYS A 315 -16.65 1.04 15.23
#